data_AF-A0A089MDB8-F1
#
_entry.id   AF-A0A089MDB8-F1
#
_cell.length_a   1.000
_cell.length_b   1.000
_cell.length_c   1.000
_cell.angle_alpha   90.00
_cell.angle_beta   90.00
_cell.angle_gamma   90.00
#
_symmetry.space_group_name_H-M   'P 1'
#
loop_
_entity.id
_entity.type
_entity.pdbx_description
1 polymer ?
#
loop_
_entity_poly.entity_id
_entity_poly.type
_entity_poly.pdbx_seq_one_letter_code
_entity_poly.pdbx_strand_id
1 'polypeptide(L)'
;MANKIQLRRGTKAQLATLGVLAQGEPGYCTDTNELFIGNGTGSNTQVITGDAVITASPNTIIKRDASGRAQVAAPVAAGDIARKADVDSVASAAAAAQTTANAALSRAGGTMSGEINFSDDGEGVTFNGGGRIYKKSGAGLVLKRHAGDTNPEVESYDGSNRWEIWHYGMTATLMPISKGDNGYTQMPNGLLIAWGTAVLGVSATSNIIFPIAFATGCTPQVLLTPMGDLNAKVLDTINRTGFSVQNISTSLLRVRWMAIGWWI
;
A
#
# COMPACT_ATOMS: atom_id res chain seq x y z
N MET A 1 -10.33 71.74 50.59
CA MET A 1 -8.89 71.56 50.88
C MET A 1 -8.68 70.10 51.24
N ALA A 2 -7.80 69.39 50.54
CA ALA A 2 -7.50 67.98 50.87
C ALA A 2 -6.45 67.91 51.99
N ASN A 3 -6.70 67.10 53.01
CA ASN A 3 -5.70 66.79 54.03
C ASN A 3 -4.57 65.98 53.40
N LYS A 4 -3.32 66.36 53.68
CA LYS A 4 -2.13 65.63 53.23
C LYS A 4 -1.70 64.68 54.35
N ILE A 5 -1.66 63.38 54.05
CA ILE A 5 -0.99 62.39 54.90
C ILE A 5 0.47 62.34 54.46
N GLN A 6 1.39 62.56 55.40
CA GLN A 6 2.83 62.47 55.16
C GLN A 6 3.39 61.23 55.84
N LEU A 7 4.27 60.52 55.14
CA LEU A 7 4.99 59.37 55.68
C LEU A 7 6.38 59.81 56.13
N ARG A 8 6.98 59.05 57.05
CA ARG A 8 8.40 59.23 57.38
C ARG A 8 9.22 58.91 56.12
N ARG A 9 10.11 59.82 55.72
CA ARG A 9 10.87 59.70 54.47
C ARG A 9 12.27 60.28 54.60
N GLY A 10 13.20 59.80 53.79
CA GLY A 10 14.61 60.22 53.74
C GLY A 10 15.42 59.25 52.90
N THR A 11 16.75 59.39 52.84
CA THR A 11 17.60 58.33 52.25
C THR A 11 17.58 57.08 53.13
N LYS A 12 17.90 55.91 52.57
CA LYS A 12 17.94 54.65 53.32
C LYS A 12 18.83 54.74 54.56
N ALA A 13 19.97 55.42 54.44
CA ALA A 13 20.87 55.67 55.55
C ALA A 13 20.26 56.62 56.61
N GLN A 14 19.56 57.67 56.19
CA GLN A 14 18.90 58.60 57.11
C GLN A 14 17.78 57.91 57.91
N LEU A 15 16.97 57.06 57.26
CA LEU A 15 15.93 56.29 57.95
C LEU A 15 16.51 55.27 58.94
N ALA A 16 17.68 54.69 58.66
CA ALA A 16 18.36 53.80 59.62
C ALA A 16 18.85 54.57 60.86
N THR A 17 19.37 55.79 60.68
CA THR A 17 19.85 56.64 61.78
C THR A 17 18.71 57.22 62.62
N LEU A 18 17.53 57.48 62.02
CA LEU A 18 16.34 58.00 62.71
C LEU A 18 15.63 56.96 63.59
N GLY A 19 16.14 55.73 63.64
CA GLY A 19 15.56 54.63 64.42
C GLY A 19 14.46 53.87 63.68
N VAL A 20 14.15 52.68 64.19
CA VAL A 20 13.17 51.76 63.59
C VAL A 20 11.78 52.38 63.56
N LEU A 21 11.01 52.12 62.49
CA LEU A 21 9.62 52.53 62.38
C LEU A 21 8.80 51.77 63.43
N ALA A 22 7.80 52.43 64.01
CA ALA A 22 6.87 51.77 64.91
C ALA A 22 6.11 50.65 64.17
N GLN A 23 5.58 49.68 64.90
CA GLN A 23 4.83 48.58 64.28
C GLN A 23 3.67 49.13 63.43
N GLY A 24 3.61 48.76 62.15
CA GLY A 24 2.61 49.24 61.19
C GLY A 24 2.87 50.63 60.61
N GLU A 25 3.92 51.35 61.05
CA GLU A 25 4.27 52.67 60.54
C GLU A 25 4.94 52.57 59.16
N PRO A 26 4.43 53.28 58.13
CA PRO A 26 5.04 53.29 56.81
C PRO A 26 6.20 54.28 56.70
N GLY A 27 7.26 53.88 55.99
CA GLY A 27 8.40 54.73 55.67
C GLY A 27 8.87 54.58 54.23
N TYR A 28 9.35 55.66 53.63
CA TYR A 28 9.76 55.70 52.21
C TYR A 28 11.21 56.18 52.04
N CYS A 29 12.04 55.35 51.41
CA CYS A 29 13.41 55.70 51.04
C CYS A 29 13.42 56.49 49.73
N THR A 30 13.80 57.77 49.79
CA THR A 30 13.75 58.69 48.63
C THR A 30 14.86 58.46 47.61
N ASP A 31 15.93 57.77 47.99
CA ASP A 31 17.08 57.42 47.16
C ASP A 31 16.88 56.07 46.43
N THR A 32 16.29 55.08 47.09
CA THR A 32 16.10 53.73 46.54
C THR A 32 14.67 53.45 46.07
N ASN A 33 13.74 54.38 46.29
CA ASN A 33 12.30 54.22 46.04
C ASN A 33 11.68 52.98 46.73
N GLU A 34 12.27 52.59 47.87
CA GLU A 34 11.80 51.45 48.65
C GLU A 34 10.77 51.91 49.68
N LEU A 35 9.68 51.16 49.80
CA LEU A 35 8.66 51.33 50.85
C LEU A 35 8.90 50.30 51.95
N PHE A 36 8.75 50.71 53.20
CA PHE A 36 8.89 49.86 54.37
C PHE A 36 7.71 50.00 55.33
N ILE A 37 7.39 48.95 56.09
CA ILE A 37 6.49 48.97 57.24
C ILE A 37 7.29 48.53 58.48
N GLY A 38 7.20 49.28 59.59
CA GLY A 38 7.81 48.86 60.85
C GLY A 38 7.18 47.57 61.36
N ASN A 39 8.01 46.63 61.83
CA ASN A 39 7.54 45.32 62.31
C ASN A 39 7.61 45.15 63.83
N GLY A 40 8.12 46.15 64.56
CA GLY A 40 8.24 46.13 66.01
C GLY A 40 9.40 45.29 66.57
N THR A 41 10.22 44.64 65.72
CA THR A 41 11.31 43.74 66.14
C THR A 41 12.69 44.22 65.69
N GLY A 42 13.00 45.50 65.88
CA GLY A 42 14.36 46.04 65.67
C GLY A 42 14.79 46.20 64.20
N SER A 43 13.89 46.05 63.23
CA SER A 43 14.13 46.34 61.81
C SER A 43 12.83 46.71 61.09
N ASN A 44 12.91 47.27 59.89
CA ASN A 44 11.73 47.55 59.07
C ASN A 44 11.53 46.44 58.02
N THR A 45 10.28 46.03 57.75
CA THR A 45 9.96 45.09 56.68
C THR A 45 9.79 45.83 55.37
N GLN A 46 10.60 45.53 54.37
CA GLN A 46 10.44 46.10 53.04
C GLN A 46 9.14 45.59 52.41
N VAL A 47 8.28 46.51 51.99
CA VAL A 47 7.16 46.23 51.09
C VAL A 47 7.78 46.13 49.71
N ILE A 48 7.63 44.97 49.05
CA ILE A 48 8.31 44.65 47.78
C ILE A 48 8.14 45.79 46.77
N THR A 49 9.24 46.48 46.42
CA THR A 49 9.26 47.55 45.40
C THR A 49 10.15 47.22 44.19
N GLY A 50 10.65 45.99 44.09
CA GLY A 50 11.39 45.51 42.92
C GLY A 50 10.73 44.26 42.35
N ASP A 51 10.64 44.16 41.02
CA ASP A 51 9.89 43.14 40.25
C ASP A 51 10.22 41.66 40.54
N ALA A 52 11.15 41.34 41.46
CA ALA A 52 11.21 40.09 42.22
C ALA A 52 12.31 40.15 43.30
N VAL A 53 12.07 39.57 44.48
CA VAL A 53 12.97 39.57 45.64
C VAL A 53 14.33 38.94 45.32
N ILE A 54 15.42 39.54 45.81
CA ILE A 54 16.81 39.09 45.59
C ILE A 54 17.07 37.74 46.28
N THR A 55 16.36 37.45 47.35
CA THR A 55 16.22 36.15 48.01
C THR A 55 14.82 35.58 47.78
N ALA A 56 14.56 35.00 46.59
CA ALA A 56 13.34 34.22 46.40
C ALA A 56 13.31 33.13 47.48
N SER A 57 12.43 33.26 48.47
CA SER A 57 12.06 32.11 49.27
C SER A 57 11.50 31.08 48.29
N PRO A 58 11.89 29.80 48.36
CA PRO A 58 11.39 28.79 47.45
C PRO A 58 9.85 28.90 47.35
N ASN A 59 9.33 28.91 46.11
CA ASN A 59 7.91 28.70 45.76
C ASN A 59 6.94 29.90 45.63
N THR A 60 7.37 31.18 45.58
CA THR A 60 6.36 32.29 45.48
C THR A 60 6.51 33.30 44.34
N ILE A 61 7.69 33.54 43.74
CA ILE A 61 7.88 34.62 42.73
C ILE A 61 8.90 34.25 41.64
N ILE A 62 8.65 34.62 40.37
CA ILE A 62 9.57 34.50 39.22
C ILE A 62 10.34 35.82 38.99
N LYS A 63 11.66 35.76 38.86
CA LYS A 63 12.50 36.93 38.50
C LYS A 63 12.39 37.25 37.00
N ARG A 64 12.24 38.53 36.67
CA ARG A 64 12.30 39.06 35.30
C ARG A 64 13.66 39.72 35.04
N ASP A 65 14.14 39.66 33.81
CA ASP A 65 15.35 40.40 33.38
C ASP A 65 15.06 41.90 33.21
N ALA A 66 16.09 42.70 32.85
CA ALA A 66 15.94 44.14 32.62
C ALA A 66 15.00 44.49 31.44
N SER A 67 14.67 43.51 30.59
CA SER A 67 13.68 43.63 29.51
C SER A 67 12.31 43.09 29.92
N GLY A 68 12.12 42.72 31.18
CA GLY A 68 10.87 42.20 31.70
C GLY A 68 10.55 40.76 31.27
N ARG A 69 11.52 39.95 30.86
CA ARG A 69 11.31 38.55 30.46
C ARG A 69 11.62 37.61 31.62
N ALA A 70 10.82 36.58 31.80
CA ALA A 70 11.16 35.46 32.68
C ALA A 70 12.06 34.48 31.92
N GLN A 71 13.32 34.35 32.35
CA GLN A 71 14.24 33.34 31.83
C GLN A 71 14.35 32.22 32.87
N VAL A 72 14.11 30.98 32.44
CA VAL A 72 14.20 29.81 33.32
C VAL A 72 15.32 28.89 32.82
N ALA A 73 16.05 28.27 33.75
CA ALA A 73 17.08 27.29 33.44
C ALA A 73 16.45 26.02 32.82
N ALA A 74 17.28 25.13 32.27
CA ALA A 74 16.80 23.84 31.80
C ALA A 74 16.14 23.05 32.96
N PRO A 75 14.98 22.43 32.75
CA PRO A 75 14.37 21.54 33.74
C PRO A 75 15.32 20.40 34.15
N VAL A 76 15.44 20.13 35.45
CA VAL A 76 16.23 19.02 36.03
C VAL A 76 15.32 18.03 36.75
N ALA A 77 14.23 18.51 37.36
CA ALA A 77 13.25 17.70 38.07
C ALA A 77 11.86 17.80 37.42
N ALA A 78 11.00 16.80 37.69
CA ALA A 78 9.67 16.71 37.08
C ALA A 78 8.73 17.89 37.44
N GLY A 79 9.00 18.59 38.54
CA GLY A 79 8.22 19.76 38.98
C GLY A 79 8.68 21.09 38.39
N ASP A 80 9.75 21.11 37.59
CA ASP A 80 10.30 22.34 37.02
C ASP A 80 9.44 22.90 35.88
N ILE A 81 9.56 24.21 35.62
CA ILE A 81 8.87 24.87 34.51
C ILE A 81 9.56 24.50 33.19
N ALA A 82 8.82 23.89 32.27
CA ALA A 82 9.33 23.60 30.92
C ALA A 82 9.65 24.87 30.13
N ARG A 83 10.77 24.88 29.38
CA ARG A 83 11.08 25.97 28.46
C ARG A 83 10.36 25.74 27.13
N LYS A 84 10.05 26.84 26.44
CA LYS A 84 9.48 26.82 25.09
C LYS A 84 10.34 25.99 24.12
N ALA A 85 11.67 26.11 24.20
CA ALA A 85 12.59 25.35 23.35
C ALA A 85 12.46 23.83 23.55
N ASP A 86 12.27 23.37 24.79
CA ASP A 86 12.13 21.94 25.10
C ASP A 86 10.77 21.42 24.56
N VAL A 87 9.69 22.19 24.76
CA VAL A 87 8.36 21.89 24.23
C VAL A 87 8.34 21.89 22.70
N ASP A 88 9.02 22.84 22.06
CA ASP A 88 9.12 22.93 20.60
C ASP A 88 9.90 21.77 20.01
N SER A 89 10.95 21.32 20.70
CA SER A 89 11.71 20.13 20.30
C SER A 89 10.81 18.90 20.31
N VAL A 90 10.04 18.69 21.39
CA VAL A 90 9.08 17.59 21.49
C VAL A 90 7.98 17.70 20.42
N ALA A 91 7.42 18.88 20.21
CA ALA A 91 6.39 19.11 19.20
C ALA A 91 6.91 18.83 17.78
N SER A 92 8.14 19.25 17.48
CA SER A 92 8.79 19.00 16.20
C SER A 92 9.07 17.51 16.00
N ALA A 93 9.54 16.81 17.03
CA ALA A 93 9.75 15.37 17.00
C ALA A 93 8.44 14.61 16.78
N ALA A 94 7.35 15.01 17.45
CA ALA A 94 6.02 14.44 17.26
C ALA A 94 5.49 14.66 15.84
N ALA A 95 5.65 15.85 15.28
CA ALA A 95 5.24 16.17 13.90
C ALA A 95 6.04 15.37 12.87
N ALA A 96 7.35 15.20 13.07
CA ALA A 96 8.20 14.37 12.23
C ALA A 96 7.75 12.89 12.28
N ALA A 97 7.52 12.36 13.48
CA ALA A 97 7.03 11.01 13.66
C ALA A 97 5.67 10.79 12.97
N GLN A 98 4.75 11.75 13.06
CA GLN A 98 3.46 11.68 12.38
C GLN A 98 3.61 11.66 10.85
N THR A 99 4.56 12.44 10.32
CA THR A 99 4.85 12.47 8.88
C THR A 99 5.35 11.11 8.39
N THR A 100 6.29 10.50 9.11
CA THR A 100 6.79 9.15 8.80
C THR A 100 5.69 8.09 8.91
N ALA A 101 4.86 8.15 9.97
CA ALA A 101 3.76 7.22 10.17
C ALA A 101 2.71 7.31 9.05
N ASN A 102 2.40 8.52 8.56
CA ASN A 102 1.46 8.73 7.46
C ASN A 102 1.98 8.21 6.12
N ALA A 103 3.30 8.13 5.95
CA ALA A 103 3.92 7.59 4.74
C ALA A 103 4.05 6.06 4.77
N ALA A 104 3.94 5.43 5.94
CA ALA A 104 4.00 3.98 6.08
C ALA A 104 2.67 3.30 5.72
N LEU A 105 2.74 2.07 5.20
CA LEU A 105 1.55 1.24 5.02
C LEU A 105 1.03 0.76 6.38
N SER A 106 -0.26 0.96 6.65
CA SER A 106 -0.85 0.55 7.93
C SER A 106 -1.06 -0.96 8.01
N ARG A 107 -1.05 -1.53 9.24
CA ARG A 107 -1.39 -2.95 9.47
C ARG A 107 -2.82 -3.31 9.05
N ALA A 108 -3.75 -2.36 9.08
CA ALA A 108 -5.12 -2.56 8.63
C ALA A 108 -5.24 -2.61 7.08
N GLY A 109 -4.13 -2.35 6.38
CA GLY A 109 -4.07 -2.22 4.93
C GLY A 109 -4.01 -0.76 4.47
N GLY A 110 -3.83 -0.58 3.17
CA GLY A 110 -3.73 0.72 2.50
C GLY A 110 -3.34 0.56 1.04
N THR A 111 -3.16 1.68 0.35
CA THR A 111 -2.71 1.69 -1.06
C THR A 111 -1.24 2.09 -1.12
N MET A 112 -0.41 1.28 -1.79
CA MET A 112 0.94 1.67 -2.15
C MET A 112 0.92 2.33 -3.54
N SER A 113 1.49 3.53 -3.66
CA SER A 113 1.67 4.21 -4.95
C SER A 113 3.05 3.99 -5.57
N GLY A 114 4.00 3.46 -4.78
CA GLY A 114 5.33 3.06 -5.24
C GLY A 114 5.44 1.54 -5.45
N GLU A 115 6.61 1.10 -5.89
CA GLU A 115 6.95 -0.31 -6.08
C GLU A 115 7.23 -1.03 -4.76
N ILE A 116 7.04 -2.35 -4.74
CA ILE A 116 7.48 -3.23 -3.65
C ILE A 116 8.74 -3.95 -4.15
N ASN A 117 9.89 -3.67 -3.53
CA ASN A 117 11.16 -4.29 -3.88
C ASN A 117 11.61 -5.25 -2.76
N PHE A 118 12.03 -6.45 -3.14
CA PHE A 118 12.65 -7.46 -2.27
C PHE A 118 14.06 -7.68 -2.82
N SER A 119 15.09 -7.39 -2.03
CA SER A 119 16.46 -7.21 -2.54
C SER A 119 17.33 -8.45 -2.38
N ASP A 120 17.01 -9.29 -1.39
CA ASP A 120 17.78 -10.49 -1.07
C ASP A 120 17.00 -11.76 -1.44
N ASP A 121 17.74 -12.84 -1.70
CA ASP A 121 17.15 -14.14 -2.00
C ASP A 121 16.33 -14.67 -0.80
N GLY A 122 15.16 -15.22 -1.10
CA GLY A 122 14.24 -15.77 -0.08
C GLY A 122 13.34 -14.73 0.61
N GLU A 123 13.41 -13.46 0.21
CA GLU A 123 12.45 -12.43 0.61
C GLU A 123 11.17 -12.47 -0.25
N GLY A 124 10.03 -12.05 0.30
CA GLY A 124 8.79 -11.96 -0.48
C GLY A 124 7.52 -11.77 0.34
N VAL A 125 6.38 -11.97 -0.32
CA VAL A 125 5.05 -11.87 0.32
C VAL A 125 4.55 -13.26 0.72
N THR A 126 4.41 -13.49 2.03
CA THR A 126 3.81 -14.73 2.57
C THR A 126 2.34 -14.52 2.94
N PHE A 127 1.47 -15.43 2.48
CA PHE A 127 0.02 -15.40 2.76
C PHE A 127 -0.37 -16.51 3.76
N ASN A 128 -0.26 -16.23 5.05
CA ASN A 128 -0.65 -17.19 6.10
C ASN A 128 -2.18 -17.41 6.15
N GLY A 129 -2.61 -18.62 6.51
CA GLY A 129 -4.03 -18.91 6.81
C GLY A 129 -4.99 -18.85 5.62
N GLY A 130 -4.51 -19.16 4.40
CA GLY A 130 -5.36 -19.16 3.20
C GLY A 130 -5.52 -17.80 2.54
N GLY A 131 -4.59 -16.86 2.77
CA GLY A 131 -4.55 -15.59 2.06
C GLY A 131 -4.43 -15.79 0.54
N ARG A 132 -5.07 -14.90 -0.22
CA ARG A 132 -5.20 -15.01 -1.68
C ARG A 132 -4.77 -13.70 -2.32
N ILE A 133 -4.10 -13.78 -3.46
CA ILE A 133 -3.98 -12.64 -4.38
C ILE A 133 -5.23 -12.66 -5.26
N TYR A 134 -6.21 -11.81 -4.94
CA TYR A 134 -7.46 -11.72 -5.72
C TYR A 134 -7.94 -10.28 -5.81
N LYS A 135 -8.66 -9.96 -6.89
CA LYS A 135 -9.28 -8.66 -7.10
C LYS A 135 -10.77 -8.74 -6.76
N LYS A 136 -11.28 -7.77 -5.99
CA LYS A 136 -12.70 -7.71 -5.59
C LYS A 136 -13.63 -7.12 -6.69
N SER A 137 -13.09 -6.33 -7.64
CA SER A 137 -13.78 -5.79 -8.84
C SER A 137 -12.80 -5.07 -9.80
N GLY A 138 -13.05 -5.02 -11.12
CA GLY A 138 -12.27 -4.31 -12.16
C GLY A 138 -11.44 -5.21 -13.11
N ALA A 139 -10.55 -4.63 -13.94
CA ALA A 139 -9.66 -5.40 -14.85
C ALA A 139 -8.80 -6.42 -14.08
N GLY A 140 -8.49 -7.57 -14.68
CA GLY A 140 -7.88 -8.74 -14.02
C GLY A 140 -6.54 -8.47 -13.29
N LEU A 141 -6.05 -9.46 -12.55
CA LEU A 141 -4.67 -9.47 -12.05
C LEU A 141 -3.73 -9.57 -13.27
N VAL A 142 -2.87 -8.56 -13.48
CA VAL A 142 -1.96 -8.51 -14.62
C VAL A 142 -0.55 -8.82 -14.15
N LEU A 143 0.02 -9.91 -14.66
CA LEU A 143 1.45 -10.21 -14.56
C LEU A 143 2.10 -9.79 -15.87
N LYS A 144 3.03 -8.83 -15.81
CA LYS A 144 3.72 -8.32 -17.00
C LYS A 144 5.01 -9.10 -17.22
N ARG A 145 5.40 -9.26 -18.49
CA ARG A 145 6.72 -9.77 -18.86
C ARG A 145 7.81 -8.84 -18.36
N HIS A 146 8.96 -9.42 -18.01
CA HIS A 146 10.15 -8.66 -17.67
C HIS A 146 10.59 -7.81 -18.89
N ALA A 147 11.29 -6.68 -18.66
CA ALA A 147 11.75 -5.80 -19.74
C ALA A 147 12.69 -6.50 -20.73
N GLY A 148 13.38 -7.56 -20.29
CA GLY A 148 14.17 -8.47 -21.12
C GLY A 148 13.34 -9.55 -21.82
N ASP A 149 12.03 -9.35 -22.00
CA ASP A 149 11.14 -10.24 -22.73
C ASP A 149 10.95 -11.64 -22.11
N THR A 150 11.29 -11.85 -20.84
CA THR A 150 11.07 -13.12 -20.14
C THR A 150 9.62 -13.25 -19.66
N ASN A 151 9.03 -14.44 -19.80
CA ASN A 151 7.67 -14.72 -19.34
C ASN A 151 7.63 -14.85 -17.80
N PRO A 152 6.49 -14.54 -17.16
CA PRO A 152 6.30 -14.84 -15.75
C PRO A 152 6.40 -16.35 -15.49
N GLU A 153 7.16 -16.72 -14.47
CA GLU A 153 7.47 -18.10 -14.12
C GLU A 153 7.21 -18.36 -12.62
N VAL A 154 6.98 -19.63 -12.29
CA VAL A 154 6.98 -20.17 -10.93
C VAL A 154 8.28 -20.92 -10.74
N GLU A 155 8.97 -20.69 -9.63
CA GLU A 155 10.24 -21.36 -9.32
C GLU A 155 10.14 -22.21 -8.04
N SER A 156 11.02 -23.20 -7.91
CA SER A 156 11.24 -23.89 -6.64
C SER A 156 11.92 -22.97 -5.62
N TYR A 157 11.79 -23.28 -4.32
CA TYR A 157 12.37 -22.48 -3.24
C TYR A 157 13.89 -22.25 -3.38
N ASP A 158 14.60 -23.20 -4.00
CA ASP A 158 16.04 -23.16 -4.24
C ASP A 158 16.41 -22.63 -5.64
N GLY A 159 15.44 -22.19 -6.43
CA GLY A 159 15.64 -21.72 -7.81
C GLY A 159 16.06 -22.80 -8.82
N SER A 160 16.17 -24.06 -8.40
CA SER A 160 16.68 -25.16 -9.25
C SER A 160 15.75 -25.52 -10.40
N ASN A 161 14.44 -25.29 -10.23
CA ASN A 161 13.42 -25.59 -11.23
C ASN A 161 12.55 -24.37 -11.45
N ARG A 162 12.21 -24.12 -12.72
CA ARG A 162 11.35 -23.01 -13.15
C ARG A 162 10.30 -23.52 -14.13
N TRP A 163 9.07 -23.06 -13.97
CA TRP A 163 7.94 -23.40 -14.81
C TRP A 163 7.27 -22.12 -15.31
N GLU A 164 7.06 -22.02 -16.61
CA GLU A 164 6.28 -20.94 -17.18
C GLU A 164 4.83 -20.98 -16.68
N ILE A 165 4.27 -19.81 -16.36
CA ILE A 165 2.84 -19.70 -16.06
C ILE A 165 2.06 -19.85 -17.37
N TRP A 166 1.50 -21.04 -17.59
CA TRP A 166 0.67 -21.29 -18.76
C TRP A 166 -0.64 -20.49 -18.66
N HIS A 167 -0.86 -19.61 -19.62
CA HIS A 167 -2.10 -18.85 -19.73
C HIS A 167 -2.77 -19.13 -21.09
N TYR A 168 -4.11 -19.13 -21.10
CA TYR A 168 -4.94 -19.33 -22.31
C TYR A 168 -4.69 -18.32 -23.46
N GLY A 169 -3.79 -17.34 -23.26
CA GLY A 169 -3.35 -16.40 -24.29
C GLY A 169 -2.20 -16.92 -25.16
N MET A 170 -1.65 -18.09 -24.86
CA MET A 170 -0.74 -18.81 -25.78
C MET A 170 -1.49 -19.52 -26.93
N THR A 171 -2.83 -19.56 -26.92
CA THR A 171 -3.65 -20.33 -27.87
C THR A 171 -4.62 -19.44 -28.65
N ALA A 172 -4.08 -18.79 -29.69
CA ALA A 172 -4.80 -18.34 -30.89
C ALA A 172 -3.77 -17.97 -31.97
N THR A 173 -2.64 -17.39 -31.56
CA THR A 173 -1.53 -17.02 -32.46
C THR A 173 -0.57 -18.19 -32.72
N LEU A 174 -0.36 -19.09 -31.73
CA LEU A 174 0.52 -20.26 -31.87
C LEU A 174 -0.27 -21.57 -32.12
N MET A 175 -1.52 -21.64 -31.65
CA MET A 175 -2.42 -22.79 -31.84
C MET A 175 -3.85 -22.34 -32.15
N PRO A 176 -4.14 -21.89 -33.39
CA PRO A 176 -5.50 -21.54 -33.79
C PRO A 176 -6.49 -22.69 -33.53
N ILE A 177 -7.59 -22.41 -32.84
CA ILE A 177 -8.63 -23.39 -32.51
C ILE A 177 -10.03 -22.85 -32.85
N SER A 178 -10.82 -23.65 -33.56
CA SER A 178 -12.26 -23.46 -33.73
C SER A 178 -13.01 -24.53 -32.94
N LYS A 179 -13.80 -24.10 -31.94
CA LYS A 179 -14.47 -25.00 -30.97
C LYS A 179 -15.88 -25.43 -31.38
N GLY A 180 -16.30 -25.16 -32.61
CA GLY A 180 -17.62 -25.53 -33.11
C GLY A 180 -17.82 -27.05 -33.17
N ASP A 181 -19.08 -27.47 -33.34
CA ASP A 181 -19.44 -28.88 -33.56
C ASP A 181 -18.68 -29.47 -34.76
N ASN A 182 -18.39 -28.64 -35.77
CA ASN A 182 -17.37 -28.86 -36.78
C ASN A 182 -16.23 -27.88 -36.51
N GLY A 183 -15.11 -28.39 -35.98
CA GLY A 183 -14.04 -27.57 -35.44
C GLY A 183 -12.66 -28.10 -35.80
N TYR A 184 -11.63 -27.37 -35.37
CA TYR A 184 -10.25 -27.77 -35.61
C TYR A 184 -9.31 -27.18 -34.56
N THR A 185 -8.12 -27.78 -34.44
CA THR A 185 -6.97 -27.19 -33.77
C THR A 185 -5.72 -27.33 -34.66
N GLN A 186 -5.02 -26.22 -34.84
CA GLN A 186 -3.69 -26.18 -35.44
C GLN A 186 -2.65 -26.27 -34.33
N MET A 187 -1.61 -27.07 -34.55
CA MET A 187 -0.49 -27.21 -33.64
C MET A 187 0.74 -26.48 -34.22
N PRO A 188 1.68 -26.02 -33.38
CA PRO A 188 2.82 -25.21 -33.82
C PRO A 188 3.79 -25.98 -34.72
N ASN A 189 3.81 -27.31 -34.63
CA ASN A 189 4.61 -28.19 -35.48
C ASN A 189 4.00 -28.42 -36.88
N GLY A 190 2.91 -27.72 -37.23
CA GLY A 190 2.24 -27.86 -38.52
C GLY A 190 1.15 -28.94 -38.56
N LEU A 191 0.91 -29.67 -37.48
CA LEU A 191 -0.17 -30.65 -37.41
C LEU A 191 -1.53 -29.95 -37.33
N LEU A 192 -2.53 -30.48 -38.02
CA LEU A 192 -3.93 -30.07 -37.98
C LEU A 192 -4.78 -31.27 -37.59
N ILE A 193 -5.59 -31.09 -36.55
CA ILE A 193 -6.68 -32.01 -36.20
C ILE A 193 -7.99 -31.27 -36.44
N ALA A 194 -8.83 -31.80 -37.31
CA ALA A 194 -10.19 -31.32 -37.54
C ALA A 194 -11.20 -32.37 -37.04
N TRP A 195 -12.37 -31.93 -36.61
CA TRP A 195 -13.44 -32.82 -36.17
C TRP A 195 -14.79 -32.30 -36.65
N GLY A 196 -15.76 -33.21 -36.62
CA GLY A 196 -17.12 -32.82 -36.88
C GLY A 196 -18.15 -33.91 -36.67
N THR A 197 -19.40 -33.55 -36.99
CA THR A 197 -20.52 -34.47 -37.09
C THR A 197 -21.07 -34.48 -38.51
N ALA A 198 -21.56 -35.63 -38.95
CA ALA A 198 -22.22 -35.79 -40.23
C ALA A 198 -23.51 -36.59 -40.07
N VAL A 199 -24.55 -36.16 -40.78
CA VAL A 199 -25.81 -36.88 -40.92
C VAL A 199 -25.86 -37.45 -42.33
N LEU A 200 -25.98 -38.76 -42.43
CA LEU A 200 -25.90 -39.48 -43.70
C LEU A 200 -27.27 -40.04 -44.07
N GLY A 201 -27.76 -39.67 -45.24
CA GLY A 201 -29.00 -40.21 -45.81
C GLY A 201 -28.91 -41.73 -46.01
N VAL A 202 -30.06 -42.40 -46.07
CA VAL A 202 -30.16 -43.86 -46.28
C VAL A 202 -29.48 -44.24 -47.60
N SER A 203 -28.57 -45.22 -47.58
CA SER A 203 -27.88 -45.74 -48.76
C SER A 203 -27.26 -44.65 -49.65
N ALA A 204 -26.84 -43.53 -49.05
CA ALA A 204 -26.36 -42.35 -49.76
C ALA A 204 -24.87 -42.10 -49.51
N THR A 205 -24.22 -41.49 -50.49
CA THR A 205 -22.89 -40.90 -50.34
C THR A 205 -23.04 -39.41 -50.04
N SER A 206 -22.34 -38.92 -49.02
CA SER A 206 -22.32 -37.51 -48.64
C SER A 206 -20.89 -36.98 -48.67
N ASN A 207 -20.75 -35.73 -49.09
CA ASN A 207 -19.46 -35.02 -49.06
C ASN A 207 -19.40 -34.16 -47.81
N ILE A 208 -18.41 -34.41 -46.96
CA ILE A 208 -18.18 -33.68 -45.72
C ILE A 208 -17.06 -32.69 -45.94
N ILE A 209 -17.34 -31.42 -45.66
CA ILE A 209 -16.38 -30.32 -45.80
C ILE A 209 -15.68 -30.13 -44.46
N PHE A 210 -14.34 -30.04 -44.50
CA PHE A 210 -13.58 -29.70 -43.30
C PHE A 210 -13.79 -28.22 -42.93
N PRO A 211 -13.81 -27.89 -41.62
CA PRO A 211 -13.97 -26.51 -41.16
C PRO A 211 -12.80 -25.60 -41.56
N ILE A 212 -11.65 -26.18 -41.90
CA ILE A 212 -10.52 -25.52 -42.52
C ILE A 212 -9.86 -26.49 -43.52
N ALA A 213 -9.32 -25.97 -44.62
CA ALA A 213 -8.59 -26.80 -45.56
C ALA A 213 -7.24 -27.24 -44.96
N PHE A 214 -6.89 -28.51 -45.15
CA PHE A 214 -5.51 -28.97 -45.01
C PHE A 214 -4.64 -28.34 -46.11
N ALA A 215 -3.32 -28.42 -45.95
CA ALA A 215 -2.39 -27.87 -46.91
C ALA A 215 -2.45 -28.58 -48.27
N THR A 216 -1.98 -27.90 -49.32
CA THR A 216 -1.90 -28.46 -50.67
C THR A 216 -0.96 -29.67 -50.68
N GLY A 217 -1.43 -30.81 -51.18
CA GLY A 217 -0.67 -32.07 -51.17
C GLY A 217 -0.87 -32.92 -49.91
N CYS A 218 -1.59 -32.42 -48.90
CA CYS A 218 -2.00 -33.22 -47.75
C CYS A 218 -3.20 -34.11 -48.12
N THR A 219 -3.05 -35.41 -47.93
CA THR A 219 -4.15 -36.39 -47.90
C THR A 219 -4.44 -36.76 -46.45
N PRO A 220 -5.32 -36.02 -45.76
CA PRO A 220 -5.55 -36.24 -44.33
C PRO A 220 -6.09 -37.65 -44.08
N GLN A 221 -5.73 -38.23 -42.94
CA GLN A 221 -6.35 -39.47 -42.49
C GLN A 221 -7.65 -39.13 -41.78
N VAL A 222 -8.74 -39.78 -42.20
CA VAL A 222 -10.07 -39.60 -41.62
C VAL A 222 -10.48 -40.85 -40.87
N LEU A 223 -10.78 -40.69 -39.59
CA LEU A 223 -11.38 -41.71 -38.75
C LEU A 223 -12.86 -41.38 -38.53
N LEU A 224 -13.73 -42.35 -38.76
CA LEU A 224 -15.14 -42.28 -38.37
C LEU A 224 -15.31 -42.91 -37.00
N THR A 225 -16.10 -42.26 -36.16
CA THR A 225 -16.59 -42.82 -34.90
C THR A 225 -18.12 -42.89 -35.00
N PRO A 226 -18.71 -44.08 -35.08
CA PRO A 226 -20.15 -44.22 -35.20
C PRO A 226 -20.82 -43.80 -33.89
N MET A 227 -22.00 -43.20 -33.98
CA MET A 227 -22.85 -42.95 -32.80
C MET A 227 -23.90 -44.07 -32.60
N GLY A 228 -23.60 -45.26 -33.12
CA GLY A 228 -24.47 -46.43 -33.25
C GLY A 228 -23.75 -47.52 -34.06
N ASP A 229 -24.46 -48.19 -34.98
CA ASP A 229 -23.85 -49.21 -35.85
C ASP A 229 -22.82 -48.63 -36.82
N LEU A 230 -21.70 -49.33 -37.02
CA LEU A 230 -20.65 -48.94 -37.97
C LEU A 230 -21.03 -49.34 -39.41
N ASN A 231 -22.13 -48.77 -39.90
CA ASN A 231 -22.60 -48.94 -41.27
C ASN A 231 -22.28 -47.71 -42.14
N ALA A 232 -21.12 -47.10 -41.91
CA ALA A 232 -20.61 -46.00 -42.72
C ALA A 232 -19.13 -46.24 -43.08
N LYS A 233 -18.76 -45.94 -44.33
CA LYS A 233 -17.41 -46.13 -44.86
C LYS A 233 -16.89 -44.84 -45.48
N VAL A 234 -15.67 -44.44 -45.13
CA VAL A 234 -14.94 -43.39 -45.85
C VAL A 234 -14.54 -43.93 -47.23
N LEU A 235 -14.86 -43.18 -48.28
CA LEU A 235 -14.47 -43.52 -49.64
C LEU A 235 -13.09 -42.94 -49.96
N ASP A 236 -12.41 -43.48 -50.99
CA ASP A 236 -11.03 -43.11 -51.36
C ASP A 236 -10.88 -41.64 -51.84
N THR A 237 -11.98 -40.90 -51.88
CA THR A 237 -11.99 -39.46 -52.16
C THR A 237 -11.81 -38.68 -50.87
N ILE A 238 -10.59 -38.67 -50.33
CA ILE A 238 -10.18 -37.72 -49.29
C ILE A 238 -9.28 -36.67 -49.93
N ASN A 239 -9.66 -35.40 -49.80
CA ASN A 239 -8.89 -34.28 -50.31
C ASN A 239 -8.71 -33.22 -49.22
N ARG A 240 -7.92 -32.19 -49.52
CA ARG A 240 -7.58 -31.16 -48.53
C ARG A 240 -8.77 -30.37 -47.99
N THR A 241 -9.93 -30.34 -48.67
CA THR A 241 -11.12 -29.60 -48.24
C THR A 241 -12.23 -30.48 -47.67
N GLY A 242 -12.11 -31.80 -47.78
CA GLY A 242 -13.14 -32.70 -47.30
C GLY A 242 -12.94 -34.16 -47.69
N PHE A 243 -13.93 -34.97 -47.37
CA PHE A 243 -13.96 -36.39 -47.72
C PHE A 243 -15.37 -36.85 -48.08
N SER A 244 -15.46 -37.93 -48.86
CA SER A 244 -16.73 -38.59 -49.13
C SER A 244 -16.94 -39.76 -48.17
N VAL A 245 -18.14 -39.89 -47.65
CA VAL A 245 -18.55 -41.00 -46.78
C VAL A 245 -19.85 -41.60 -47.28
N GLN A 246 -19.90 -42.92 -47.33
CA GLN A 246 -21.07 -43.67 -47.74
C GLN A 246 -21.76 -44.27 -46.52
N ASN A 247 -23.06 -44.06 -46.39
CA ASN A 247 -23.91 -44.85 -45.52
C ASN A 247 -24.29 -46.14 -46.26
N ILE A 248 -23.86 -47.29 -45.73
CA ILE A 248 -24.17 -48.62 -46.27
C ILE A 248 -25.34 -49.29 -45.54
N SER A 249 -25.98 -48.61 -44.58
CA SER A 249 -27.21 -49.09 -43.95
C SER A 249 -28.47 -48.69 -44.73
N THR A 250 -29.56 -49.32 -44.34
CA THR A 250 -30.94 -48.99 -44.74
C THR A 250 -31.60 -47.96 -43.82
N SER A 251 -30.86 -47.36 -42.88
CA SER A 251 -31.33 -46.36 -41.94
C SER A 251 -30.52 -45.06 -42.03
N LEU A 252 -31.06 -43.95 -41.51
CA LEU A 252 -30.28 -42.72 -41.38
C LEU A 252 -29.19 -42.93 -40.33
N LEU A 253 -27.96 -42.48 -40.62
CA LEU A 253 -26.84 -42.58 -39.68
C LEU A 253 -26.33 -41.22 -39.26
N ARG A 254 -25.85 -41.16 -38.01
CA ARG A 254 -25.09 -40.03 -37.48
C ARG A 254 -23.70 -40.53 -37.12
N VAL A 255 -22.68 -39.87 -37.67
CA VAL A 255 -21.28 -40.21 -37.41
C VAL A 255 -20.55 -38.99 -36.89
N ARG A 256 -19.63 -39.23 -35.97
CA ARG A 256 -18.55 -38.28 -35.67
C ARG A 256 -17.37 -38.62 -36.55
N TRP A 257 -16.59 -37.61 -36.89
CA TRP A 257 -15.38 -37.81 -37.67
C TRP A 257 -14.26 -36.97 -37.07
N MET A 258 -13.05 -37.49 -37.21
CA MET A 258 -11.81 -36.79 -36.91
C MET A 258 -10.88 -36.95 -38.11
N ALA A 259 -10.29 -35.85 -38.55
CA ALA A 259 -9.30 -35.82 -39.61
C ALA A 259 -7.98 -35.32 -39.05
N ILE A 260 -6.88 -35.98 -39.40
CA ILE A 260 -5.52 -35.58 -39.01
C ILE A 260 -4.64 -35.44 -40.24
N GLY A 261 -3.85 -34.38 -40.27
CA GLY A 261 -2.99 -34.02 -41.39
C GLY A 261 -2.15 -32.80 -41.03
N TRP A 262 -1.67 -32.07 -42.03
CA TRP A 262 -0.82 -30.89 -41.84
C TRP A 262 -1.37 -29.66 -42.58
N TRP A 263 -1.05 -28.46 -42.07
CA TRP A 263 -1.62 -27.18 -42.54
C TRP A 263 -0.60 -26.15 -43.03
N ILE A 264 0.70 -26.41 -42.88
CA ILE A 264 1.80 -25.52 -43.31
C ILE A 264 2.52 -26.05 -44.55
#